data_AF-A0A962GRV3-F1
#
_entry.id   AF-A0A962GRV3-F1
#
_cell.length_a   1.000
_cell.length_b   1.000
_cell.length_c   1.000
_cell.angle_alpha   90.00
_cell.angle_beta   90.00
_cell.angle_gamma   90.00
#
_symmetry.space_group_name_H-M   'P 1'
#
loop_
_entity.id
_entity.type
_entity.pdbx_description
1 polymer ?
#
loop_
_entity_poly.entity_id
_entity_poly.type
_entity_poly.pdbx_seq_one_letter_code
_entity_poly.pdbx_strand_id
1 'polypeptide(L)'
;MIPLDPLTASTLLILAGSKPEICPVPPPTRIDIIPSTAETKFDTSKTLAELQGFSMDTVDPYGFHGQTITQAFMSGGITSSYEIKIGNEFLPRYNAYCLWYEKITVKIELDPTIVIAKELHRDFCMRKALIGHESKHVMVDRKVVNDYAKTVGQTLYTELKARGFSAGPIPSQHGQETVNRMQKVVKQLLDFEFQKLEIDRTERQRAVDSLQEYQNVDEKCPTFGRHNAKLYENLSSAQKKRKY
;
A
#
# COMPACT_ATOMS: atom_id res chain seq x y z
N MET A 1 55.02 -42.82 10.26
CA MET A 1 55.54 -42.20 9.02
C MET A 1 54.48 -42.36 7.95
N ILE A 2 53.84 -41.27 7.54
CA ILE A 2 52.77 -41.27 6.53
C ILE A 2 53.37 -40.67 5.26
N PRO A 3 53.39 -41.37 4.12
CA PRO A 3 53.95 -40.84 2.89
C PRO A 3 52.98 -39.81 2.29
N LEU A 4 53.48 -38.60 2.04
CA LEU A 4 52.78 -37.56 1.32
C LEU A 4 52.84 -37.87 -0.18
N ASP A 5 51.68 -38.06 -0.79
CA ASP A 5 51.48 -38.33 -2.21
C ASP A 5 51.66 -37.02 -3.03
N PRO A 6 52.59 -36.94 -4.01
CA PRO A 6 52.89 -35.71 -4.73
C PRO A 6 51.78 -35.23 -5.68
N LEU A 7 50.71 -36.00 -5.86
CA LEU A 7 49.61 -35.66 -6.78
C LEU A 7 48.59 -34.65 -6.24
N THR A 8 48.59 -34.33 -4.94
CA THR A 8 47.67 -33.32 -4.37
C THR A 8 48.21 -31.88 -4.40
N ALA A 9 49.44 -31.66 -4.85
CA ALA A 9 50.06 -30.32 -4.86
C ALA A 9 49.76 -29.49 -6.12
N SER A 10 49.20 -30.08 -7.18
CA SER A 10 49.03 -29.41 -8.49
C SER A 10 47.68 -28.72 -8.68
N THR A 11 46.71 -28.89 -7.77
CA THR A 11 45.35 -28.33 -7.92
C THR A 11 45.15 -26.95 -7.27
N LEU A 12 46.21 -26.34 -6.72
CA LEU A 12 46.13 -25.11 -5.91
C LEU A 12 46.60 -23.83 -6.65
N LEU A 13 46.67 -23.86 -7.99
CA LEU A 13 47.25 -22.77 -8.81
C LEU A 13 46.29 -22.17 -9.87
N ILE A 14 44.97 -22.35 -9.73
CA ILE A 14 43.99 -21.79 -10.68
C ILE A 14 42.95 -20.91 -9.96
N LEU A 15 43.36 -19.85 -9.24
CA LEU A 15 42.39 -18.85 -8.72
C LEU A 15 42.92 -17.39 -8.64
N ALA A 16 44.08 -17.06 -9.20
CA ALA A 16 44.64 -15.69 -9.13
C ALA A 16 44.50 -14.87 -10.43
N GLY A 17 43.49 -15.20 -11.25
CA GLY A 17 43.11 -14.42 -12.43
C GLY A 17 41.94 -13.48 -12.15
N SER A 18 42.03 -12.62 -11.13
CA SER A 18 41.05 -11.56 -10.92
C SER A 18 41.13 -10.62 -12.12
N LYS A 19 40.23 -10.79 -13.10
CA LYS A 19 40.02 -9.78 -14.14
C LYS A 19 39.79 -8.45 -13.41
N PRO A 20 40.51 -7.37 -13.73
CA PRO A 20 40.18 -6.07 -13.15
C PRO A 20 38.70 -5.82 -13.47
N GLU A 21 37.88 -5.69 -12.43
CA GLU A 21 36.47 -5.35 -12.62
C GLU A 21 36.44 -4.04 -13.39
N ILE A 22 35.95 -4.08 -14.63
CA ILE A 22 35.97 -2.93 -15.54
C ILE A 22 35.12 -1.80 -14.95
N CYS A 23 34.07 -2.15 -14.19
CA CYS A 23 33.33 -1.23 -13.35
C CYS A 23 33.82 -1.29 -11.91
N PRO A 24 34.04 -0.14 -11.25
CA PRO A 24 34.32 -0.13 -9.82
C PRO A 24 33.10 -0.60 -9.05
N VAL A 25 33.35 -1.20 -7.88
CA VAL A 25 32.30 -1.61 -6.94
C VAL A 25 31.58 -0.35 -6.44
N PRO A 26 30.28 -0.17 -6.75
CA PRO A 26 29.54 1.01 -6.31
C PRO A 26 29.27 0.96 -4.80
N PRO A 27 28.96 2.11 -4.17
CA PRO A 27 28.45 2.12 -2.80
C PRO A 27 27.12 1.33 -2.70
N PRO A 28 26.79 0.79 -1.52
CA PRO A 28 25.51 0.09 -1.32
C PRO A 28 24.31 0.98 -1.65
N THR A 29 23.34 0.43 -2.38
CA THR A 29 22.08 1.10 -2.69
C THR A 29 21.30 1.40 -1.42
N ARG A 30 20.84 2.65 -1.26
CA ARG A 30 19.95 3.05 -0.17
C ARG A 30 18.48 2.91 -0.59
N ILE A 31 17.70 2.14 0.15
CA ILE A 31 16.26 1.97 -0.06
C ILE A 31 15.52 2.54 1.15
N ASP A 32 14.85 3.67 0.97
CA ASP A 32 14.06 4.35 2.01
C ASP A 32 12.56 4.13 1.72
N ILE A 33 11.85 3.42 2.60
CA ILE A 33 10.39 3.31 2.56
C ILE A 33 9.79 4.14 3.68
N ILE A 34 8.99 5.13 3.33
CA ILE A 34 8.49 6.16 4.23
C ILE A 34 6.96 6.09 4.27
N PRO A 35 6.37 5.29 5.18
CA PRO A 35 4.94 5.36 5.44
C PRO A 35 4.61 6.63 6.21
N SER A 36 3.49 7.27 5.85
CA SER A 36 2.94 8.40 6.59
C SER A 36 1.41 8.27 6.67
N THR A 37 0.83 8.91 7.68
CA THR A 37 -0.62 8.96 7.85
C THR A 37 -0.99 10.36 8.30
N ALA A 38 -1.86 11.02 7.54
CA ALA A 38 -2.45 12.29 7.93
C ALA A 38 -3.37 12.10 9.14
N GLU A 39 -3.66 13.22 9.81
CA GLU A 39 -4.67 13.23 10.85
C GLU A 39 -6.03 12.84 10.28
N THR A 40 -6.79 12.04 11.03
CA THR A 40 -8.13 11.62 10.61
C THR A 40 -9.08 12.82 10.61
N LYS A 41 -9.57 13.18 9.44
CA LYS A 41 -10.55 14.25 9.26
C LYS A 41 -11.97 13.73 9.52
N PHE A 42 -12.88 14.62 9.86
CA PHE A 42 -14.30 14.31 10.02
C PHE A 42 -15.14 15.22 9.12
N ASP A 43 -15.96 14.63 8.26
CA ASP A 43 -16.93 15.36 7.43
C ASP A 43 -18.35 15.05 7.91
N THR A 44 -19.05 16.09 8.36
CA THR A 44 -20.45 16.00 8.83
C THR A 44 -21.40 16.84 7.97
N SER A 45 -20.96 17.21 6.76
CA SER A 45 -21.71 18.07 5.86
C SER A 45 -22.80 17.31 5.09
N LYS A 46 -22.63 16.00 4.93
CA LYS A 46 -23.51 15.14 4.12
C LYS A 46 -24.73 14.67 4.91
N THR A 47 -25.87 14.60 4.23
CA THR A 47 -27.12 14.02 4.74
C THR A 47 -27.13 12.51 4.59
N LEU A 48 -27.96 11.84 5.38
CA LEU A 48 -28.12 10.39 5.30
C LEU A 48 -28.58 9.93 3.91
N ALA A 49 -29.41 10.74 3.23
CA ALA A 49 -29.87 10.48 1.87
C ALA A 49 -28.73 10.56 0.82
N GLU A 50 -27.82 11.52 0.98
CA GLU A 50 -26.63 11.63 0.13
C GLU A 50 -25.68 10.44 0.34
N LEU A 51 -25.54 9.96 1.58
CA LEU A 51 -24.68 8.81 1.89
C LEU A 51 -25.09 7.53 1.15
N GLN A 52 -26.38 7.34 0.89
CA GLN A 52 -26.87 6.15 0.17
C GLN A 52 -26.46 6.12 -1.31
N GLY A 53 -25.96 7.23 -1.85
CA GLY A 53 -25.49 7.34 -3.23
C GLY A 53 -24.02 7.00 -3.43
N PHE A 54 -23.25 6.80 -2.34
CA PHE A 54 -21.83 6.46 -2.45
C PHE A 54 -21.66 4.98 -2.74
N SER A 55 -20.79 4.65 -3.71
CA SER A 55 -20.29 3.29 -3.87
C SER A 55 -19.32 3.00 -2.73
N MET A 56 -19.66 2.04 -1.89
CA MET A 56 -18.77 1.57 -0.84
C MET A 56 -18.16 0.24 -1.27
N ASP A 57 -16.86 0.05 -1.01
CA ASP A 57 -16.16 -1.20 -1.32
C ASP A 57 -16.52 -2.35 -0.36
N THR A 58 -17.48 -2.10 0.51
CA THR A 58 -18.00 -3.00 1.54
C THR A 58 -19.17 -3.81 1.00
N VAL A 59 -19.21 -5.09 1.35
CA VAL A 59 -20.32 -5.98 0.98
C VAL A 59 -21.41 -5.80 2.03
N ASP A 60 -22.65 -5.59 1.61
CA ASP A 60 -23.80 -5.55 2.52
C ASP A 60 -23.87 -6.89 3.31
N PRO A 61 -23.62 -6.89 4.63
CA PRO A 61 -23.60 -8.12 5.43
C PRO A 61 -24.99 -8.72 5.65
N TYR A 62 -26.06 -8.00 5.32
CA TYR A 62 -27.44 -8.50 5.38
C TYR A 62 -27.87 -9.20 4.07
N GLY A 63 -26.95 -9.35 3.11
CA GLY A 63 -27.13 -10.14 1.89
C GLY A 63 -28.01 -9.48 0.82
N PHE A 64 -28.35 -10.22 -0.23
CA PHE A 64 -29.08 -9.72 -1.43
C PHE A 64 -30.46 -9.09 -1.16
N HIS A 65 -31.02 -9.25 0.06
CA HIS A 65 -32.35 -8.79 0.42
C HIS A 65 -32.37 -7.76 1.56
N GLY A 66 -31.23 -7.53 2.23
CA GLY A 66 -31.07 -6.42 3.17
C GLY A 66 -30.89 -5.10 2.41
N GLN A 67 -31.44 -4.00 2.94
CA GLN A 67 -30.98 -2.67 2.56
C GLN A 67 -30.25 -2.13 3.78
N THR A 68 -28.92 -2.18 3.79
CA THR A 68 -28.17 -1.40 4.79
C THR A 68 -28.30 0.08 4.50
N ILE A 69 -28.65 0.84 5.52
CA ILE A 69 -28.63 2.30 5.47
C ILE A 69 -27.26 2.74 5.95
N THR A 70 -26.44 3.28 5.04
CA THR A 70 -25.10 3.79 5.39
C THR A 70 -25.24 5.03 6.25
N GLN A 71 -24.82 4.94 7.51
CA GLN A 71 -24.93 6.00 8.51
C GLN A 71 -23.65 6.84 8.63
N ALA A 72 -22.52 6.18 8.44
CA ALA A 72 -21.19 6.75 8.34
C ALA A 72 -20.36 5.84 7.43
N PHE A 73 -19.22 6.36 6.99
CA PHE A 73 -18.19 5.55 6.35
C PHE A 73 -16.84 6.22 6.44
N MET A 74 -15.78 5.42 6.44
CA MET A 74 -14.42 5.87 6.22
C MET A 74 -14.15 6.01 4.72
N SER A 75 -13.65 7.18 4.33
CA SER A 75 -13.15 7.47 2.99
C SER A 75 -11.69 7.87 3.08
N GLY A 76 -10.90 7.56 2.06
CA GLY A 76 -9.49 7.87 2.05
C GLY A 76 -8.75 6.97 1.10
N GLY A 77 -7.82 7.54 0.35
CA GLY A 77 -6.92 6.79 -0.52
C GLY A 77 -5.61 6.50 0.19
N ILE A 78 -5.01 5.37 -0.15
CA ILE A 78 -3.57 5.18 0.03
C ILE A 78 -2.92 5.64 -1.27
N THR A 79 -2.07 6.65 -1.18
CA THR A 79 -1.32 7.14 -2.33
C THR A 79 0.14 6.74 -2.21
N SER A 80 0.79 6.57 -3.36
CA SER A 80 2.21 6.23 -3.40
C SER A 80 2.95 7.14 -4.35
N SER A 81 4.14 7.56 -3.96
CA SER A 81 5.10 8.22 -4.85
C SER A 81 6.48 7.61 -4.66
N TYR A 82 7.32 7.68 -5.69
CA TYR A 82 8.68 7.17 -5.61
C TYR A 82 9.67 8.03 -6.40
N GLU A 83 10.92 7.99 -5.96
CA GLU A 83 12.05 8.66 -6.59
C GLU A 83 13.21 7.66 -6.69
N ILE A 84 13.81 7.55 -7.88
CA ILE A 84 14.92 6.64 -8.15
C ILE A 84 16.11 7.46 -8.64
N LYS A 85 17.16 7.50 -7.83
CA LYS A 85 18.44 8.11 -8.17
C LYS A 85 19.41 7.04 -8.66
N ILE A 86 19.90 7.21 -9.88
CA ILE A 86 20.89 6.32 -10.50
C ILE A 86 22.26 6.98 -10.41
N GLY A 87 23.20 6.29 -9.76
CA GLY A 87 24.60 6.65 -9.78
C GLY A 87 25.25 6.17 -11.08
N ASN A 88 26.27 6.88 -11.53
CA ASN A 88 27.02 6.50 -12.71
C ASN A 88 28.50 6.88 -12.60
N GLU A 89 29.32 6.12 -13.31
CA GLU A 89 30.74 6.42 -13.54
C GLU A 89 31.06 6.22 -15.02
N PHE A 90 31.59 7.25 -15.66
CA PHE A 90 32.04 7.16 -17.05
C PHE A 90 33.47 6.64 -17.11
N LEU A 91 33.70 5.70 -18.02
CA LEU A 91 35.00 5.10 -18.30
C LEU A 91 35.51 5.60 -19.66
N PRO A 92 36.34 6.66 -19.72
CA PRO A 92 36.75 7.29 -20.98
C PRO A 92 37.46 6.32 -21.92
N ARG A 93 38.29 5.43 -21.37
CA ARG A 93 39.04 4.41 -22.14
C ARG A 93 38.14 3.50 -22.96
N TYR A 94 36.91 3.26 -22.51
CA TYR A 94 35.97 2.31 -23.11
C TYR A 94 34.75 3.00 -23.72
N ASN A 95 34.67 4.34 -23.62
CA ASN A 95 33.47 5.11 -23.97
C ASN A 95 32.18 4.46 -23.41
N ALA A 96 32.21 4.11 -22.13
CA ALA A 96 31.17 3.33 -21.48
C ALA A 96 30.81 3.90 -20.09
N TYR A 97 29.61 3.60 -19.61
CA TYR A 97 29.14 3.89 -18.25
C TYR A 97 29.05 2.62 -17.42
N CYS A 98 29.35 2.77 -16.14
CA CYS A 98 28.91 1.87 -15.08
C CYS A 98 27.77 2.55 -14.34
N LEU A 99 26.62 1.89 -14.24
CA LEU A 99 25.40 2.42 -13.65
C LEU A 99 25.04 1.60 -12.41
N TRP A 100 24.46 2.23 -11.39
CA TRP A 100 23.95 1.53 -10.22
C TRP A 100 22.79 2.28 -9.58
N TYR A 101 21.96 1.57 -8.82
CA TYR A 101 20.96 2.23 -7.98
C TYR A 101 21.68 2.94 -6.83
N GLU A 102 21.68 4.27 -6.79
CA GLU A 102 22.24 5.03 -5.68
C GLU A 102 21.21 5.09 -4.54
N LYS A 103 19.99 5.52 -4.86
CA LYS A 103 18.92 5.70 -3.89
C LYS A 103 17.55 5.40 -4.49
N ILE A 104 16.71 4.70 -3.74
CA ILE A 104 15.29 4.51 -4.04
C ILE A 104 14.51 5.02 -2.83
N THR A 105 13.66 6.02 -3.03
CA THR A 105 12.76 6.54 -2.00
C THR A 105 11.33 6.22 -2.40
N VAL A 106 10.56 5.58 -1.52
CA VAL A 106 9.14 5.30 -1.72
C VAL A 106 8.37 5.92 -0.57
N LYS A 107 7.36 6.73 -0.87
CA LYS A 107 6.45 7.30 0.11
C LYS A 107 5.08 6.66 -0.05
N ILE A 108 4.50 6.21 1.05
CA ILE A 108 3.16 5.63 1.11
C ILE A 108 2.35 6.47 2.09
N GLU A 109 1.34 7.17 1.59
CA GLU A 109 0.59 8.16 2.38
C GLU A 109 -0.87 7.74 2.51
N LEU A 110 -1.38 7.76 3.74
CA LEU A 110 -2.78 7.54 4.06
C LEU A 110 -3.44 8.86 4.48
N ASP A 111 -4.52 9.26 3.81
CA ASP A 111 -5.31 10.45 4.14
C ASP A 111 -6.77 10.08 4.47
N PRO A 112 -7.06 9.68 5.73
CA PRO A 112 -8.37 9.17 6.10
C PRO A 112 -9.34 10.29 6.52
N THR A 113 -10.57 10.19 6.03
CA THR A 113 -11.71 11.07 6.37
C THR A 113 -12.92 10.21 6.75
N ILE A 114 -13.40 10.36 7.98
CA ILE A 114 -14.63 9.73 8.44
C ILE A 114 -15.80 10.65 8.11
N VAL A 115 -16.71 10.17 7.25
CA VAL A 115 -17.93 10.88 6.87
C VAL A 115 -19.08 10.37 7.73
N ILE A 116 -19.81 11.27 8.38
CA ILE A 116 -20.96 10.95 9.25
C ILE A 116 -22.16 11.75 8.78
N ALA A 117 -23.31 11.09 8.63
CA ALA A 117 -24.54 11.78 8.27
C ALA A 117 -24.87 12.89 9.29
N LYS A 118 -25.21 14.07 8.79
CA LYS A 118 -25.50 15.28 9.55
C LYS A 118 -26.59 15.08 10.60
N GLU A 119 -27.58 14.25 10.28
CA GLU A 119 -28.70 13.89 11.15
C GLU A 119 -28.24 13.09 12.37
N LEU A 120 -27.20 12.27 12.21
CA LEU A 120 -26.65 11.40 13.25
C LEU A 120 -25.59 12.11 14.09
N HIS A 121 -24.94 13.14 13.53
CA HIS A 121 -23.91 13.90 14.24
C HIS A 121 -24.42 14.58 15.52
N ARG A 122 -25.72 14.86 15.61
CA ARG A 122 -26.35 15.47 16.79
C ARG A 122 -26.66 14.47 17.90
N ASP A 123 -26.77 13.18 17.59
CA ASP A 123 -26.98 12.13 18.58
C ASP A 123 -25.64 11.69 19.16
N PHE A 124 -25.40 12.00 20.44
CA PHE A 124 -24.12 11.69 21.08
C PHE A 124 -23.82 10.18 21.13
N CYS A 125 -24.83 9.35 21.38
CA CYS A 125 -24.64 7.90 21.47
C CYS A 125 -24.26 7.34 20.11
N MET A 126 -25.11 7.60 19.11
CA MET A 126 -24.93 7.03 17.77
C MET A 126 -23.67 7.57 17.12
N ARG A 127 -23.39 8.88 17.25
CA ARG A 127 -22.12 9.46 16.77
C ARG A 127 -20.91 8.75 17.37
N LYS A 128 -20.90 8.48 18.67
CA LYS A 128 -19.77 7.80 19.33
C LYS A 128 -19.63 6.36 18.84
N ALA A 129 -20.74 5.65 18.65
CA ALA A 129 -20.74 4.29 18.13
C ALA A 129 -20.20 4.23 16.68
N LEU A 130 -20.68 5.12 15.81
CA LEU A 130 -20.22 5.25 14.42
C LEU A 130 -18.75 5.62 14.35
N ILE A 131 -18.29 6.65 15.07
CA ILE A 131 -16.86 7.01 15.11
C ILE A 131 -16.01 5.82 15.58
N GLY A 132 -16.48 5.07 16.58
CA GLY A 132 -15.79 3.88 17.06
C GLY A 132 -15.66 2.79 16.00
N HIS A 133 -16.71 2.57 15.20
CA HIS A 133 -16.70 1.63 14.08
C HIS A 133 -15.77 2.10 12.95
N GLU A 134 -15.95 3.32 12.45
CA GLU A 134 -15.14 3.87 11.35
C GLU A 134 -13.66 4.02 11.74
N SER A 135 -13.36 4.25 13.02
CA SER A 135 -11.98 4.26 13.51
C SER A 135 -11.30 2.89 13.39
N LYS A 136 -12.05 1.78 13.42
CA LYS A 136 -11.49 0.44 13.17
C LYS A 136 -11.00 0.31 11.73
N HIS A 137 -11.78 0.82 10.77
CA HIS A 137 -11.39 0.89 9.36
C HIS A 137 -10.12 1.72 9.16
N VAL A 138 -10.00 2.88 9.81
CA VAL A 138 -8.76 3.68 9.80
C VAL A 138 -7.57 2.90 10.38
N MET A 139 -7.79 2.15 11.47
CA MET A 139 -6.74 1.34 12.09
C MET A 139 -6.31 0.16 11.22
N VAL A 140 -7.23 -0.42 10.43
CA VAL A 140 -6.89 -1.43 9.43
C VAL A 140 -5.98 -0.83 8.36
N ASP A 141 -6.35 0.30 7.76
CA ASP A 141 -5.53 0.96 6.73
C ASP A 141 -4.14 1.32 7.26
N ARG A 142 -4.04 1.84 8.48
CA ARG A 142 -2.75 2.11 9.14
C ARG A 142 -1.88 0.86 9.29
N LYS A 143 -2.49 -0.29 9.62
CA LYS A 143 -1.75 -1.56 9.72
C LYS A 143 -1.28 -2.02 8.35
N VAL A 144 -2.16 -1.98 7.34
CA VAL A 144 -1.84 -2.36 5.96
C VAL A 144 -0.67 -1.52 5.42
N VAL A 145 -0.71 -0.19 5.56
CA VAL A 145 0.40 0.69 5.13
C VAL A 145 1.72 0.33 5.82
N ASN A 146 1.70 0.08 7.13
CA ASN A 146 2.90 -0.28 7.88
C ASN A 146 3.46 -1.66 7.50
N ASP A 147 2.57 -2.64 7.27
CA ASP A 147 2.97 -3.99 6.84
C ASP A 147 3.60 -3.93 5.45
N TYR A 148 2.96 -3.23 4.50
CA TYR A 148 3.45 -3.11 3.14
C TYR A 148 4.69 -2.22 3.01
N ALA A 149 4.88 -1.23 3.89
CA ALA A 149 6.14 -0.49 3.91
C ALA A 149 7.35 -1.43 4.12
N LYS A 150 7.20 -2.45 4.97
CA LYS A 150 8.25 -3.46 5.18
C LYS A 150 8.38 -4.40 3.99
N THR A 151 7.25 -4.93 3.51
CA THR A 151 7.22 -5.87 2.37
C THR A 151 7.81 -5.24 1.11
N VAL A 152 7.44 -4.00 0.77
CA VAL A 152 7.99 -3.27 -0.39
C VAL A 152 9.51 -3.14 -0.29
N GLY A 153 10.04 -2.75 0.87
CA GLY A 153 11.49 -2.63 1.08
C GLY A 153 12.21 -3.97 0.88
N GLN A 154 11.66 -5.04 1.43
CA GLN A 154 12.21 -6.39 1.29
C GLN A 154 12.13 -6.91 -0.15
N THR A 155 11.00 -6.71 -0.85
CA THR A 155 10.82 -7.10 -2.25
C THR A 155 11.82 -6.34 -3.13
N LEU A 156 11.91 -5.01 -3.01
CA LEU A 156 12.87 -4.21 -3.77
C LEU A 156 14.30 -4.69 -3.55
N TYR A 157 14.72 -4.89 -2.30
CA TYR A 157 16.06 -5.38 -2.01
C TYR A 157 16.32 -6.76 -2.63
N THR A 158 15.41 -7.71 -2.42
CA THR A 158 15.58 -9.10 -2.86
C THR A 158 15.61 -9.20 -4.38
N GLU A 159 14.67 -8.55 -5.06
CA GLU A 159 14.53 -8.59 -6.51
C GLU A 159 15.67 -7.85 -7.22
N LEU A 160 16.10 -6.70 -6.68
CA LEU A 160 17.26 -5.99 -7.24
C LEU A 160 18.58 -6.73 -6.95
N LYS A 161 18.71 -7.38 -5.79
CA LYS A 161 19.87 -8.23 -5.50
C LYS A 161 19.97 -9.40 -6.48
N ALA A 162 18.85 -10.05 -6.80
CA ALA A 162 18.81 -11.16 -7.76
C ALA A 162 19.14 -10.72 -9.19
N ARG A 163 18.76 -9.50 -9.58
CA ARG A 163 19.02 -8.92 -10.91
C ARG A 163 20.38 -8.22 -11.03
N GLY A 164 20.97 -7.85 -9.90
CA GLY A 164 22.14 -6.99 -9.81
C GLY A 164 21.76 -5.53 -9.53
N PHE A 165 22.41 -4.91 -8.55
CA PHE A 165 22.23 -3.49 -8.23
C PHE A 165 22.94 -2.55 -9.21
N SER A 166 23.76 -3.10 -10.10
CA SER A 166 24.58 -2.36 -11.05
C SER A 166 24.54 -2.99 -12.44
N ALA A 167 24.78 -2.17 -13.46
CA ALA A 167 24.90 -2.56 -14.85
C ALA A 167 26.11 -1.88 -15.47
N GLY A 168 27.00 -2.64 -16.11
CA GLY A 168 28.13 -2.10 -16.84
C GLY A 168 29.26 -3.09 -17.07
N PRO A 169 30.24 -2.72 -17.90
CA PRO A 169 30.31 -1.47 -18.67
C PRO A 169 29.28 -1.44 -19.82
N ILE A 170 28.53 -0.34 -19.95
CA ILE A 170 27.53 -0.12 -21.00
C ILE A 170 28.04 0.95 -21.96
N PRO A 171 28.10 0.74 -23.29
CA PRO A 171 28.50 1.80 -24.22
C PRO A 171 27.68 3.08 -24.02
N SER A 172 28.33 4.24 -24.13
CA SER A 172 27.71 5.54 -23.78
C SER A 172 26.38 5.82 -24.49
N GLN A 173 26.26 5.37 -25.74
CA GLN A 173 25.03 5.46 -26.54
C GLN A 173 23.82 4.68 -25.96
N HIS A 174 24.05 3.68 -25.11
CA HIS A 174 22.99 2.87 -24.45
C HIS A 174 22.80 3.23 -22.97
N GLY A 175 23.53 4.23 -22.45
CA GLY A 175 23.48 4.60 -21.03
C GLY A 175 22.07 5.00 -20.58
N GLN A 176 21.44 5.93 -21.31
CA GLN A 176 20.10 6.42 -20.96
C GLN A 176 19.02 5.34 -21.12
N GLU A 177 19.11 4.50 -22.16
CA GLU A 177 18.20 3.36 -22.34
C GLU A 177 18.29 2.39 -21.15
N THR A 178 19.51 2.12 -20.68
CA THR A 178 19.75 1.25 -19.52
C THR A 178 19.20 1.88 -18.23
N VAL A 179 19.39 3.18 -18.01
CA VAL A 179 18.78 3.92 -16.89
C VAL A 179 17.25 3.77 -16.91
N ASN A 180 16.62 3.99 -18.06
CA ASN A 180 15.17 3.88 -18.20
C ASN A 180 14.69 2.44 -17.90
N ARG A 181 15.44 1.43 -18.34
CA ARG A 181 15.15 0.02 -18.04
C ARG A 181 15.27 -0.26 -16.54
N MET A 182 16.34 0.23 -15.89
CA MET A 182 16.53 0.08 -14.45
C MET A 182 15.38 0.72 -13.66
N GLN A 183 14.93 1.91 -14.05
CA GLN A 183 13.79 2.58 -13.43
C GLN A 183 12.48 1.83 -13.67
N LYS A 184 12.26 1.33 -14.89
CA LYS A 184 11.07 0.54 -15.24
C LYS A 184 10.95 -0.73 -14.38
N VAL A 185 12.07 -1.39 -14.10
CA VAL A 185 12.11 -2.57 -13.23
C VAL A 185 11.59 -2.22 -11.82
N VAL A 186 12.09 -1.14 -11.22
CA VAL A 186 11.62 -0.69 -9.89
C VAL A 186 10.13 -0.34 -9.93
N LYS A 187 9.69 0.40 -10.95
CA LYS A 187 8.27 0.73 -11.13
C LYS A 187 7.40 -0.52 -11.17
N GLN A 188 7.76 -1.54 -11.95
CA GLN A 188 6.98 -2.77 -12.06
C GLN A 188 6.89 -3.52 -10.73
N LEU A 189 7.98 -3.55 -9.94
CA LEU A 189 7.96 -4.13 -8.60
C LEU A 189 7.00 -3.36 -7.67
N LEU A 190 7.05 -2.03 -7.71
CA LEU A 190 6.16 -1.18 -6.92
C LEU A 190 4.70 -1.38 -7.32
N ASP A 191 4.38 -1.32 -8.63
CA ASP A 191 3.03 -1.51 -9.14
C ASP A 191 2.44 -2.85 -8.65
N PHE A 192 3.23 -3.92 -8.67
CA PHE A 192 2.82 -5.24 -8.20
C PHE A 192 2.55 -5.27 -6.68
N GLU A 193 3.42 -4.69 -5.87
CA GLU A 193 3.20 -4.66 -4.42
C GLU A 193 2.02 -3.77 -4.03
N PHE A 194 1.77 -2.66 -4.73
CA PHE A 194 0.58 -1.82 -4.48
C PHE A 194 -0.73 -2.50 -4.89
N GLN A 195 -0.73 -3.33 -5.94
CA GLN A 195 -1.91 -4.14 -6.26
C GLN A 195 -2.23 -5.14 -5.14
N LYS A 196 -1.21 -5.78 -4.57
CA LYS A 196 -1.39 -6.70 -3.43
C LYS A 196 -1.89 -5.95 -2.19
N LEU A 197 -1.36 -4.75 -1.95
CA LEU A 197 -1.81 -3.86 -0.89
C LEU A 197 -3.30 -3.59 -0.98
N GLU A 198 -3.82 -3.18 -2.13
CA GLU A 198 -5.25 -2.88 -2.29
C GLU A 198 -6.15 -4.10 -2.11
N ILE A 199 -5.69 -5.29 -2.54
CA ILE A 199 -6.42 -6.55 -2.31
C ILE A 199 -6.51 -6.85 -0.81
N ASP A 200 -5.37 -6.85 -0.12
CA ASP A 200 -5.30 -7.13 1.33
C ASP A 200 -6.07 -6.08 2.14
N ARG A 201 -5.97 -4.80 1.74
CA ARG A 201 -6.79 -3.72 2.31
C ARG A 201 -8.27 -4.05 2.19
N THR A 202 -8.74 -4.36 0.98
CA THR A 202 -10.15 -4.66 0.72
C THR A 202 -10.63 -5.84 1.58
N GLU A 203 -9.83 -6.90 1.67
CA GLU A 203 -10.15 -8.08 2.49
C GLU A 203 -10.24 -7.74 3.98
N ARG A 204 -9.26 -6.99 4.51
CA ARG A 204 -9.24 -6.61 5.94
C ARG A 204 -10.32 -5.58 6.30
N GLN A 205 -10.64 -4.64 5.41
CA GLN A 205 -11.74 -3.69 5.58
C GLN A 205 -13.08 -4.44 5.66
N ARG A 206 -13.33 -5.37 4.72
CA ARG A 206 -14.53 -6.23 4.75
C ARG A 206 -14.65 -7.06 6.03
N ALA A 207 -13.54 -7.49 6.62
CA ALA A 207 -13.56 -8.25 7.87
C ALA A 207 -14.05 -7.41 9.08
N VAL A 208 -13.96 -6.08 9.02
CA VAL A 208 -14.51 -5.19 10.05
C VAL A 208 -16.04 -5.09 9.92
N ASP A 209 -16.57 -5.07 8.70
CA ASP A 209 -18.01 -4.96 8.39
C ASP A 209 -18.77 -6.29 8.55
N SER A 210 -18.57 -6.96 9.68
CA SER A 210 -19.31 -8.17 10.01
C SER A 210 -20.71 -7.86 10.54
N LEU A 211 -21.68 -8.76 10.31
CA LEU A 211 -23.03 -8.63 10.87
C LEU A 211 -23.02 -8.42 12.40
N GLN A 212 -22.14 -9.15 13.10
CA GLN A 212 -21.96 -9.03 14.54
C GLN A 212 -21.50 -7.63 14.95
N GLU A 213 -20.62 -7.00 14.17
CA GLU A 213 -20.19 -5.64 14.43
C GLU A 213 -21.33 -4.64 14.27
N TYR A 214 -22.16 -4.76 13.23
CA TYR A 214 -23.33 -3.91 13.06
C TYR A 214 -24.34 -4.08 14.21
N GLN A 215 -24.64 -5.32 14.61
CA GLN A 215 -25.50 -5.59 15.76
C GLN A 215 -24.95 -4.95 17.04
N ASN A 216 -23.65 -5.06 17.28
CA ASN A 216 -22.98 -4.41 18.41
C ASN A 216 -23.01 -2.88 18.35
N VAL A 217 -22.96 -2.27 17.15
CA VAL A 217 -23.13 -0.82 16.98
C VAL A 217 -24.55 -0.40 17.34
N ASP A 218 -25.56 -1.12 16.86
CA ASP A 218 -26.97 -0.83 17.12
C ASP A 218 -27.35 -1.04 18.60
N GLU A 219 -26.86 -2.12 19.21
CA GLU A 219 -27.11 -2.46 20.61
C GLU A 219 -26.53 -1.43 21.59
N LYS A 220 -25.49 -0.69 21.20
CA LYS A 220 -24.94 0.40 22.03
C LYS A 220 -25.91 1.55 22.22
N CYS A 221 -26.87 1.74 21.30
CA CYS A 221 -27.78 2.88 21.28
C CYS A 221 -29.25 2.44 21.11
N PRO A 222 -29.83 1.69 22.06
CA PRO A 222 -31.13 1.02 21.92
C PRO A 222 -32.35 1.98 21.85
N THR A 223 -32.16 3.25 22.22
CA THR A 223 -33.19 4.30 22.09
C THR A 223 -33.19 4.92 20.70
N PHE A 224 -32.09 4.83 19.96
CA PHE A 224 -31.90 5.52 18.68
C PHE A 224 -32.91 5.06 17.61
N GLY A 225 -33.07 3.74 17.44
CA GLY A 225 -33.98 3.17 16.45
C GLY A 225 -35.44 3.58 16.67
N ARG A 226 -35.86 3.78 17.94
CA ARG A 226 -37.21 4.24 18.28
C ARG A 226 -37.42 5.71 17.97
N HIS A 227 -36.41 6.55 18.20
CA HIS A 227 -36.51 7.98 17.93
C HIS A 227 -36.44 8.32 16.43
N ASN A 228 -35.72 7.50 15.64
CA ASN A 228 -35.45 7.79 14.24
C ASN A 228 -36.16 6.85 13.24
N ALA A 229 -37.15 6.06 13.69
CA ALA A 229 -37.96 5.22 12.81
C ALA A 229 -38.53 6.00 11.61
N LYS A 230 -39.02 7.23 11.84
CA LYS A 230 -39.52 8.13 10.78
C LYS A 230 -38.43 8.56 9.79
N LEU A 231 -37.19 8.73 10.25
CA LEU A 231 -36.06 9.08 9.39
C LEU A 231 -35.79 7.97 8.37
N TYR A 232 -35.82 6.72 8.83
CA TYR A 232 -35.58 5.53 8.02
C TYR A 232 -36.78 5.16 7.11
N GLU A 233 -38.01 5.36 7.57
CA GLU A 233 -39.22 5.17 6.74
C GLU A 233 -39.20 6.09 5.51
N ASN A 234 -38.77 7.34 5.67
CA ASN A 234 -38.67 8.31 4.57
C ASN A 234 -37.58 7.91 3.56
N LEU A 235 -36.45 7.38 4.02
CA LEU A 235 -35.34 6.94 3.16
C LEU A 235 -35.69 5.69 2.34
N SER A 236 -36.28 4.68 2.98
CA SER A 236 -36.69 3.45 2.29
C SER A 236 -37.76 3.72 1.23
N SER A 237 -38.68 4.66 1.49
CA SER A 237 -39.69 5.11 0.53
C SER A 237 -39.06 5.85 -0.66
N ALA A 238 -38.02 6.67 -0.43
CA ALA A 238 -37.30 7.36 -1.48
C ALA A 238 -36.43 6.42 -2.34
N GLN A 239 -35.79 5.42 -1.71
CA GLN A 239 -34.98 4.41 -2.41
C GLN A 239 -35.84 3.52 -3.31
N LYS A 240 -37.04 3.12 -2.86
CA LYS A 240 -38.00 2.37 -3.71
C LYS A 240 -38.39 3.15 -4.96
N LYS A 241 -38.59 4.47 -4.86
CA LYS A 241 -38.95 5.33 -6.00
C LYS A 241 -37.84 5.50 -7.04
N ARG A 242 -36.56 5.33 -6.67
CA ARG A 242 -35.43 5.46 -7.62
C ARG A 242 -35.17 4.18 -8.44
N LYS A 243 -35.79 3.05 -8.09
CA LYS A 243 -35.65 1.77 -8.81
C LYS A 243 -36.69 1.56 -9.92
N TYR A 244 -37.61 2.51 -10.12
CA TYR A 244 -38.62 2.53 -11.18
C TYR A 244 -38.47 3.80 -12.01
#